data_AF-A0A7K3ZSC8-F1
#
_entry.id   AF-A0A7K3ZSC8-F1
#
_cell.length_a   1.000
_cell.length_b   1.000
_cell.length_c   1.000
_cell.angle_alpha   90.00
_cell.angle_beta   90.00
_cell.angle_gamma   90.00
#
_symmetry.space_group_name_H-M   'P 1'
#
loop_
_entity.id
_entity.type
_entity.pdbx_description
1 polymer ?
#
loop_
_entity_poly.entity_id
_entity_poly.type
_entity_poly.pdbx_seq_one_letter_code
_entity_poly.pdbx_strand_id
1 'polypeptide(L)'
;MKKIPRRDRMKIYGDLLSILYAESKEGKIVLTRVQVQMNVPFDRLKSYLSELVGLGLISDDTSFKVTDKGKQYLAEYQNVLDFMKRMGIAYR
;
A
#
# COMPACT_ATOMS: atom_id res chain seq x y z
N MET A 1 11.70 15.99 -14.44
CA MET A 1 10.99 14.99 -13.60
C MET A 1 10.31 13.97 -14.51
N LYS A 2 10.62 12.67 -14.40
CA LYS A 2 9.90 11.62 -15.15
C LYS A 2 8.43 11.61 -14.69
N LYS A 3 7.47 11.65 -15.63
CA LYS A 3 6.04 11.50 -15.30
C LYS A 3 5.81 10.09 -14.74
N ILE A 4 5.45 10.01 -13.46
CA ILE A 4 5.03 8.75 -12.84
C ILE A 4 3.69 8.38 -13.48
N PRO A 5 3.52 7.17 -14.05
CA PRO A 5 2.24 6.71 -14.56
C PRO A 5 1.16 6.83 -13.48
N ARG A 6 -0.08 7.19 -13.86
CA ARG A 6 -1.19 7.18 -12.91
C ARG A 6 -1.40 5.73 -12.46
N ARG A 7 -1.13 5.48 -11.18
CA ARG A 7 -1.48 4.22 -10.52
C ARG A 7 -2.92 4.32 -10.04
N ASP A 8 -3.70 3.26 -10.25
CA ASP A 8 -5.04 3.17 -9.68
C ASP A 8 -4.98 3.08 -8.15
N ARG A 9 -6.05 3.55 -7.50
CA ARG A 9 -6.17 3.51 -6.03
C ARG A 9 -5.99 2.09 -5.47
N MET A 10 -6.50 1.08 -6.18
CA MET A 10 -6.32 -0.33 -5.81
C MET A 10 -4.84 -0.71 -5.68
N LYS A 11 -4.03 -0.34 -6.68
CA LYS A 11 -2.57 -0.57 -6.70
C LYS A 11 -1.87 0.20 -5.59
N ILE A 12 -2.24 1.47 -5.43
CA ILE A 12 -1.65 2.35 -4.41
C ILE A 12 -1.85 1.76 -3.02
N TYR A 13 -3.07 1.35 -2.71
CA TYR A 13 -3.40 0.78 -1.41
C TYR A 13 -2.75 -0.60 -1.22
N GLY A 14 -2.76 -1.46 -2.23
CA GLY A 14 -2.14 -2.78 -2.15
C GLY A 14 -0.63 -2.71 -1.91
N ASP A 15 0.05 -1.86 -2.66
CA ASP A 15 1.50 -1.71 -2.53
C ASP A 15 1.86 -1.03 -1.19
N LEU A 16 1.11 0.00 -0.78
CA LEU A 16 1.34 0.67 0.51
C LEU A 16 1.11 -0.28 1.69
N LEU A 17 0.01 -1.04 1.69
CA LEU A 17 -0.26 -2.05 2.72
C LEU A 17 0.82 -3.12 2.75
N SER A 18 1.34 -3.54 1.58
CA SER A 18 2.41 -4.54 1.50
C SER A 18 3.69 -4.03 2.15
N ILE A 19 4.06 -2.77 1.88
CA ILE A 19 5.24 -2.12 2.48
C ILE A 19 5.07 -1.98 3.99
N LEU A 20 3.91 -1.48 4.46
CA LEU A 20 3.64 -1.34 5.89
C LEU A 20 3.66 -2.70 6.61
N TYR A 21 3.09 -3.73 5.99
CA TYR A 21 3.10 -5.09 6.54
C TYR A 21 4.52 -5.65 6.63
N ALA A 22 5.37 -5.41 5.63
CA ALA A 22 6.76 -5.82 5.65
C ALA A 22 7.56 -5.07 6.73
N GLU A 23 7.48 -3.73 6.77
CA GLU A 23 8.20 -2.92 7.76
C GLU A 23 7.76 -3.24 9.20
N SER A 24 6.50 -3.59 9.42
CA SER A 24 6.01 -3.96 10.75
C SER A 24 6.70 -5.19 11.35
N LYS A 25 7.28 -6.07 10.50
CA LYS A 25 8.04 -7.24 10.95
C LYS A 25 9.46 -6.89 11.39
N GLU A 26 10.02 -5.81 10.87
CA GLU A 26 11.37 -5.31 11.20
C GLU A 26 11.37 -4.39 12.43
N GLY A 27 10.19 -4.06 12.96
CA GLY A 27 10.02 -3.26 14.18
C GLY A 27 9.20 -2.00 13.93
N LYS A 28 9.73 -0.84 14.32
CA LYS A 28 9.02 0.44 14.20
C LYS A 28 9.01 0.89 12.73
N ILE A 29 7.82 1.18 12.22
CA ILE A 29 7.62 1.70 10.86
C ILE A 29 8.28 3.09 10.74
N VAL A 30 9.08 3.27 9.68
CA VAL A 30 9.78 4.54 9.42
C VAL A 30 9.19 5.15 8.15
N LEU A 31 8.35 6.18 8.30
CA LEU A 31 7.63 6.80 7.18
C LEU A 31 8.53 7.24 6.02
N THR A 32 9.76 7.68 6.30
CA THR A 32 10.72 8.05 5.24
C THR A 32 11.09 6.85 4.36
N ARG A 33 11.21 5.65 4.94
CA ARG A 33 11.49 4.42 4.16
C ARG A 33 10.27 4.04 3.33
N VAL A 34 9.07 4.07 3.91
CA VAL A 34 7.80 3.86 3.20
C VAL A 34 7.64 4.84 2.04
N GLN A 35 7.97 6.13 2.24
CA GLN A 35 7.91 7.17 1.22
C GLN A 35 8.84 6.88 0.04
N VAL A 36 10.09 6.50 0.33
CA VAL A 36 11.09 6.16 -0.70
C VAL A 36 10.60 4.94 -1.50
N GLN A 37 10.09 3.91 -0.83
CA GLN A 37 9.56 2.71 -1.49
C GLN A 37 8.33 2.99 -2.36
N MET A 38 7.42 3.84 -1.88
CA MET A 38 6.23 4.25 -2.65
C MET A 38 6.54 5.20 -3.80
N ASN A 39 7.69 5.87 -3.78
CA ASN A 39 8.12 6.88 -4.74
C ASN A 39 7.06 7.99 -4.94
N VAL A 40 6.55 8.54 -3.83
CA VAL A 40 5.57 9.64 -3.84
C VAL A 40 6.00 10.77 -2.91
N PRO A 41 5.55 12.02 -3.17
CA PRO A 41 5.71 13.12 -2.22
C PRO A 41 5.07 12.80 -0.87
N PHE A 42 5.65 13.32 0.21
CA PHE A 42 5.19 13.05 1.58
C PHE A 42 3.72 13.41 1.82
N ASP A 43 3.25 14.54 1.28
CA ASP A 43 1.84 14.95 1.42
C ASP A 43 0.88 13.95 0.77
N ARG A 44 1.30 13.35 -0.34
CA ARG A 44 0.53 12.31 -1.03
C ARG A 44 0.54 11.00 -0.25
N LEU A 45 1.68 10.63 0.35
CA LEU A 45 1.76 9.49 1.25
C LEU A 45 0.81 9.66 2.44
N LYS A 46 0.81 10.83 3.09
CA LYS A 46 -0.11 11.16 4.19
C LYS A 46 -1.57 11.00 3.78
N SER A 47 -1.96 11.54 2.62
CA SER A 47 -3.31 11.38 2.09
C SER A 47 -3.69 9.90 1.94
N TYR A 48 -2.79 9.06 1.45
CA TYR A 48 -3.06 7.62 1.32
C TYR A 48 -3.17 6.91 2.67
N LEU A 49 -2.33 7.27 3.63
CA LEU A 49 -2.40 6.71 4.99
C LEU A 49 -3.74 7.08 5.65
N SER A 50 -4.16 8.34 5.58
CA SER A 50 -5.44 8.77 6.13
C SER A 50 -6.64 8.07 5.47
N GLU A 51 -6.58 7.81 4.16
CA GLU A 51 -7.59 7.02 3.47
C GLU A 51 -7.59 5.55 3.94
N LEU A 52 -6.42 4.93 4.14
CA LEU A 52 -6.33 3.56 4.67
C LEU A 52 -6.86 3.46 6.11
N VAL A 53 -6.62 4.48 6.95
CA VAL A 53 -7.22 4.59 8.30
C VAL A 53 -8.74 4.71 8.18
N GLY A 54 -9.25 5.61 7.34
CA GLY A 54 -10.68 5.80 7.12
C GLY A 54 -11.39 4.54 6.60
N LEU A 55 -10.68 3.71 5.83
CA LEU A 55 -11.17 2.41 5.36
C LEU A 55 -11.02 1.27 6.39
N GLY A 56 -10.34 1.51 7.51
CA GLY A 56 -10.04 0.52 8.55
C GLY A 56 -9.04 -0.55 8.11
N LEU A 57 -8.20 -0.26 7.11
CA LEU A 57 -7.18 -1.17 6.60
C LEU A 57 -5.88 -1.09 7.43
N ILE A 58 -5.66 0.04 8.11
CA ILE A 58 -4.62 0.23 9.11
C ILE A 58 -5.23 0.82 10.40
N SER A 59 -4.54 0.64 11.53
CA SER A 59 -5.04 1.00 12.87
C SER A 59 -5.25 2.49 13.08
N ASP A 60 -4.21 3.29 12.87
CA ASP A 60 -4.18 4.72 13.17
C ASP A 60 -2.98 5.41 12.49
N ASP A 61 -2.97 6.75 12.54
CA ASP A 61 -1.94 7.62 11.95
C ASP A 61 -0.59 7.63 12.71
N THR A 62 -0.41 6.76 13.72
CA THR A 62 0.84 6.69 14.52
C THR A 62 1.54 5.36 14.43
N SER A 63 0.80 4.25 14.59
CA SER A 63 1.32 2.90 14.61
C SER A 63 1.33 2.27 13.22
N PHE A 64 0.47 2.75 12.31
CA PHE A 64 0.30 2.27 10.93
C PHE A 64 0.21 0.74 10.82
N LYS A 65 -0.28 0.07 11.86
CA LYS A 65 -0.36 -1.40 11.88
C LYS A 65 -1.46 -1.85 10.94
N VAL A 66 -1.16 -2.83 10.09
CA VAL A 66 -2.14 -3.42 9.20
C VAL A 66 -3.16 -4.22 10.02
N THR A 67 -4.45 -3.89 9.87
CA THR A 67 -5.54 -4.59 10.56
C THR A 67 -5.83 -5.92 9.89
N ASP A 68 -6.69 -6.76 10.49
CA ASP A 68 -7.11 -8.01 9.84
C ASP A 68 -7.86 -7.75 8.52
N LYS A 69 -8.65 -6.66 8.45
CA LYS A 69 -9.25 -6.19 7.20
C LYS A 69 -8.20 -5.80 6.16
N GLY A 70 -7.12 -5.14 6.59
CA GLY A 70 -5.98 -4.82 5.73
C GLY A 70 -5.25 -6.06 5.20
N LYS A 71 -5.07 -7.09 6.03
CA LYS A 71 -4.51 -8.38 5.61
C LYS A 71 -5.42 -9.10 4.62
N GLN A 72 -6.73 -9.05 4.83
CA GLN A 72 -7.71 -9.59 3.88
C GLN A 72 -7.61 -8.87 2.53
N TYR A 73 -7.52 -7.53 2.54
CA TYR A 73 -7.29 -6.76 1.32
C TYR A 73 -6.03 -7.21 0.58
N LEU A 74 -4.92 -7.43 1.30
CA LEU A 74 -3.67 -7.92 0.69
C LEU A 74 -3.82 -9.29 0.04
N ALA A 75 -4.53 -10.22 0.68
CA ALA A 75 -4.79 -11.54 0.12
C ALA A 75 -5.60 -11.45 -1.18
N GLU A 76 -6.68 -10.66 -1.19
CA GLU A 76 -7.51 -10.48 -2.40
C GLU A 76 -6.79 -9.71 -3.49
N TYR A 77 -5.98 -8.72 -3.12
CA TYR A 77 -5.14 -7.99 -4.06
C TYR A 77 -4.17 -8.93 -4.77
N GLN A 78 -3.52 -9.84 -4.03
CA GLN A 78 -2.64 -10.86 -4.61
C GLN A 78 -3.41 -11.81 -5.54
N ASN A 79 -4.62 -12.25 -5.15
CA ASN A 79 -5.47 -13.08 -6.00
C ASN A 79 -5.79 -12.40 -7.35
N VAL A 80 -6.08 -11.10 -7.32
CA VAL A 80 -6.35 -10.31 -8.53
C VAL A 80 -5.08 -10.17 -9.40
N LEU A 81 -3.93 -9.87 -8.80
CA LEU A 81 -2.67 -9.78 -9.53
C LEU A 81 -2.31 -11.13 -10.20
N ASP A 82 -2.48 -12.23 -9.48
CA ASP A 82 -2.24 -13.58 -10.00
C ASP A 82 -3.21 -13.93 -11.12
N PHE A 83 -4.49 -13.56 -10.97
CA PHE A 83 -5.48 -13.70 -12.03
C PHE A 83 -5.08 -12.93 -13.29
N MET A 84 -4.74 -11.64 -13.17
CA MET A 84 -4.32 -10.82 -14.30
C MET A 84 -3.08 -11.40 -15.00
N LYS A 85 -2.11 -11.87 -14.21
CA LYS A 85 -0.91 -12.55 -14.72
C LYS A 85 -1.26 -13.81 -15.52
N ARG A 86 -2.16 -14.66 -15.01
CA ARG A 86 -2.64 -15.86 -15.73
C ARG A 86 -3.34 -15.52 -17.04
N MET A 87 -4.03 -14.38 -17.10
CA MET A 87 -4.70 -13.89 -18.32
C MET A 87 -3.74 -13.19 -19.29
N GLY A 88 -2.44 -13.11 -18.99
CA GLY A 88 -1.45 -12.42 -19.83
C GLY A 88 -1.56 -10.89 -19.78
N ILE A 89 -2.26 -10.33 -18.79
CA ILE A 89 -2.45 -8.89 -18.63
C ILE A 89 -1.40 -8.37 -17.65
N ALA A 90 -0.53 -7.48 -18.14
CA ALA A 90 0.44 -6.81 -17.27
C ALA A 90 -0.23 -5.63 -16.53
N TYR A 91 -0.33 -5.74 -15.20
CA TYR A 91 -0.78 -4.62 -14.37
C TYR A 91 0.34 -3.57 -14.25
N ARG A 92 0.36 -2.60 -15.16
CA ARG A 92 1.36 -1.52 -15.20
C ARG A 92 0.94 -0.36 -14.30
#